data_AF-A0A535NG41-F1
#
_entry.id   AF-A0A535NG41-F1
#
_cell.length_a   1.000
_cell.length_b   1.000
_cell.length_c   1.000
_cell.angle_alpha   90.00
_cell.angle_beta   90.00
_cell.angle_gamma   90.00
#
_symmetry.space_group_name_H-M   'P 1'
#
loop_
_entity.id
_entity.type
_entity.pdbx_description
1 polymer ?
#
loop_
_entity_poly.entity_id
_entity_poly.type
_entity_poly.pdbx_seq_one_letter_code
_entity_poly.pdbx_strand_id
1 'polypeptide(L)'
;MRETAGRLFVWGTYVVAIAVVVQFLLAGLGVFADSEFLRWHATVNGAIVGLLPLVLVLVGWLGGVPVRLRWLMAAIFGLTVLQSLLLFPYHMDARGVLRYVSGLHVVNALFIFWVTLQLLDRTRAWAAKPA
;
A
#
# COMPACT_ATOMS: atom_id res chain seq x y z
N MET A 1 6.25 19.53 -17.86
CA MET A 1 6.53 18.90 -16.54
C MET A 1 5.27 18.36 -15.87
N ARG A 2 4.22 19.18 -15.70
CA ARG A 2 2.96 18.79 -15.05
C ARG A 2 2.28 17.56 -15.68
N GLU A 3 2.15 17.51 -17.00
CA GLU A 3 1.54 16.37 -17.71
C GLU A 3 2.33 15.07 -17.49
N THR A 4 3.66 15.12 -17.63
CA THR A 4 4.54 13.97 -17.39
C THR A 4 4.38 13.46 -15.96
N ALA A 5 4.39 14.35 -14.97
CA ALA A 5 4.18 13.99 -13.57
C ALA A 5 2.78 13.39 -13.33
N GLY A 6 1.74 13.92 -13.98
CA GLY A 6 0.40 13.33 -13.96
C GLY A 6 0.35 11.90 -14.52
N ARG A 7 0.99 11.67 -15.68
CA ARG A 7 1.10 10.32 -16.27
C ARG A 7 1.89 9.36 -15.38
N LEU A 8 2.99 9.83 -14.78
CA LEU A 8 3.78 9.04 -13.83
C LEU A 8 2.95 8.66 -12.59
N PHE A 9 2.11 9.56 -12.08
CA PHE A 9 1.19 9.25 -10.99
C PHE A 9 0.21 8.12 -11.36
N VAL A 10 -0.35 8.16 -12.57
CA VAL A 10 -1.28 7.12 -13.06
C VAL A 10 -0.57 5.77 -13.17
N TRP A 11 0.59 5.71 -13.84
CA TRP A 11 1.36 4.47 -13.96
C TRP A 11 1.81 3.94 -12.60
N GLY A 12 2.29 4.83 -11.74
CA GLY A 12 2.66 4.48 -10.37
C GLY A 12 1.49 3.92 -9.56
N THR A 13 0.27 4.42 -9.78
CA THR A 13 -0.94 3.88 -9.13
C THR A 13 -1.19 2.41 -9.53
N TYR A 14 -0.99 2.06 -10.80
CA TYR A 14 -1.08 0.66 -11.24
C TYR A 14 0.02 -0.21 -10.64
N VAL A 15 1.25 0.30 -10.56
CA VAL A 15 2.38 -0.41 -9.91
C VAL A 15 2.08 -0.67 -8.43
N VAL A 16 1.60 0.34 -7.69
CA VAL A 16 1.20 0.17 -6.28
C VAL A 16 0.10 -0.88 -6.17
N ALA A 17 -0.90 -0.87 -7.05
CA ALA A 17 -1.97 -1.85 -7.00
C ALA A 17 -1.50 -3.29 -7.22
N ILE A 18 -0.61 -3.50 -8.20
CA ILE A 18 0.01 -4.80 -8.44
C ILE A 18 0.84 -5.22 -7.23
N ALA A 19 1.65 -4.31 -6.66
CA ALA A 19 2.48 -4.60 -5.49
C ALA A 19 1.64 -5.00 -4.25
N VAL A 20 0.46 -4.38 -4.07
CA VAL A 20 -0.48 -4.76 -3.01
C VAL A 20 -1.01 -6.17 -3.25
N VAL A 21 -1.39 -6.56 -4.48
CA VAL A 21 -1.81 -7.94 -4.78
C VAL A 21 -0.65 -8.92 -4.52
N VAL A 22 0.56 -8.57 -4.93
CA VAL A 22 1.77 -9.35 -4.65
C VAL A 22 2.01 -9.49 -3.15
N GLN A 23 1.66 -8.51 -2.31
CA GLN A 23 1.77 -8.67 -0.85
C GLN A 23 0.92 -9.82 -0.32
N PHE A 24 -0.32 -9.97 -0.78
CA PHE A 24 -1.18 -11.07 -0.38
C PHE A 24 -0.64 -12.42 -0.85
N LEU A 25 -0.15 -12.47 -2.10
CA LEU A 25 0.46 -13.68 -2.65
C LEU A 25 1.69 -14.10 -1.83
N LEU A 26 2.61 -13.18 -1.56
CA LEU A 26 3.83 -13.46 -0.78
C LEU A 26 3.51 -13.86 0.66
N ALA A 27 2.51 -13.22 1.30
CA ALA A 27 2.04 -13.63 2.62
C ALA A 27 1.48 -15.06 2.59
N GLY A 28 0.63 -15.38 1.60
CA GLY A 28 0.06 -16.72 1.43
C GLY A 28 1.12 -17.79 1.19
N LEU A 29 2.05 -17.55 0.25
CA LEU A 29 3.20 -18.44 0.00
C LEU A 29 4.07 -18.59 1.25
N GLY A 30 4.23 -17.52 2.02
CA GLY A 30 4.92 -17.51 3.30
C GLY A 30 4.33 -18.45 4.34
N VAL A 31 2.99 -18.54 4.37
CA VAL A 31 2.25 -19.39 5.30
C VAL A 31 2.16 -20.83 4.81
N PHE A 32 1.96 -21.04 3.50
CA PHE A 32 1.58 -22.35 2.95
C PHE A 32 2.70 -23.09 2.20
N ALA A 33 3.80 -22.42 1.84
CA ALA A 33 4.87 -23.01 1.04
C ALA A 33 6.25 -22.86 1.68
N ASP A 34 6.73 -21.62 1.86
CA ASP A 34 8.08 -21.35 2.38
C ASP A 34 8.13 -20.01 3.12
N SER A 35 8.61 -20.03 4.36
CA SER A 35 8.83 -18.83 5.18
C SER A 35 9.72 -17.76 4.54
N GLU A 36 10.57 -18.10 3.56
CA GLU A 36 11.36 -17.11 2.81
C GLU A 36 10.47 -16.06 2.13
N PHE A 37 9.27 -16.44 1.67
CA PHE A 37 8.32 -15.49 1.08
C PHE A 37 7.82 -14.44 2.09
N LEU A 38 7.80 -14.74 3.40
CA LEU A 38 7.51 -13.74 4.43
C LEU A 38 8.61 -12.67 4.52
N ARG A 39 9.88 -13.04 4.25
CA ARG A 39 10.97 -12.07 4.16
C ARG A 39 10.77 -11.14 2.98
N TRP A 40 10.45 -11.67 1.80
CA TRP A 40 10.15 -10.87 0.62
C TRP A 40 8.93 -9.96 0.81
N HIS A 41 7.89 -10.47 1.47
CA HIS A 41 6.69 -9.72 1.87
C HIS A 41 7.03 -8.55 2.81
N ALA A 42 7.87 -8.79 3.82
CA ALA A 42 8.18 -7.79 4.84
C ALA A 42 9.25 -6.77 4.42
N THR A 43 10.15 -7.15 3.50
CA THR A 43 11.31 -6.32 3.11
C THR A 43 11.09 -5.64 1.76
N VAL A 44 11.38 -6.32 0.65
CA VAL A 44 11.42 -5.71 -0.68
C VAL A 44 10.03 -5.24 -1.11
N ASN A 45 9.02 -6.13 -1.09
CA ASN A 45 7.68 -5.72 -1.51
C ASN A 45 7.01 -4.80 -0.48
N GLY A 46 7.28 -5.02 0.81
CA GLY A 46 6.87 -4.10 1.88
C GLY A 46 7.42 -2.68 1.68
N ALA A 47 8.69 -2.53 1.27
CA ALA A 47 9.30 -1.25 0.96
C ALA A 47 8.67 -0.59 -0.28
N ILE A 48 8.30 -1.36 -1.30
CA ILE A 48 7.58 -0.82 -2.47
C ILE A 48 6.22 -0.28 -2.04
N VAL A 49 5.41 -1.08 -1.34
CA VAL A 49 4.07 -0.66 -0.88
C VAL A 49 4.12 0.48 0.14
N GLY A 50 5.19 0.59 0.93
CA GLY A 50 5.39 1.71 1.86
C GLY A 50 5.92 2.97 1.19
N LEU A 51 7.05 2.90 0.48
CA LEU A 51 7.79 4.08 0.04
C LEU A 51 7.30 4.64 -1.30
N LEU A 52 6.87 3.77 -2.23
CA LEU A 52 6.40 4.25 -3.54
C LEU A 52 5.18 5.18 -3.42
N PRO A 53 4.16 4.89 -2.60
CA PRO A 53 3.06 5.85 -2.40
C PRO A 53 3.52 7.22 -1.92
N LEU A 54 4.52 7.28 -1.03
CA LEU A 54 5.07 8.56 -0.55
C LEU A 54 5.71 9.36 -1.69
N VAL A 55 6.51 8.70 -2.54
CA VAL A 55 7.07 9.32 -3.75
C VAL A 55 5.96 9.79 -4.68
N LEU A 56 4.92 8.98 -4.89
CA LEU A 56 3.81 9.31 -5.77
C LEU A 56 2.94 10.47 -5.24
N VAL A 57 2.87 10.68 -3.93
CA VAL A 57 2.23 11.88 -3.37
C VAL A 57 2.94 13.15 -3.84
N LEU A 58 4.28 13.15 -3.83
CA LEU A 58 5.10 14.27 -4.30
C LEU A 58 4.96 14.46 -5.82
N VAL A 59 5.04 13.38 -6.59
CA VAL A 59 4.83 13.39 -8.05
C VAL A 59 3.43 13.90 -8.39
N GLY A 60 2.41 13.45 -7.65
CA GLY A 60 1.03 13.89 -7.84
C GLY A 60 0.83 15.37 -7.53
N TRP A 61 1.55 15.90 -6.54
CA TRP A 61 1.53 17.34 -6.24
C TRP A 61 2.09 18.15 -7.42
N LEU A 62 3.25 17.75 -7.97
CA LEU A 62 3.85 18.36 -9.16
C LEU A 62 2.98 18.20 -10.42
N GLY A 63 2.24 17.09 -10.52
CA GLY A 63 1.29 16.81 -11.60
C GLY A 63 -0.04 17.56 -11.49
N GLY A 64 -0.29 18.28 -10.39
CA GLY A 64 -1.59 18.90 -10.12
C GLY A 64 -2.72 17.88 -10.00
N VAL A 65 -2.41 16.67 -9.51
CA VAL A 65 -3.36 15.60 -9.25
C VAL A 65 -4.32 16.04 -8.14
N PRO A 66 -5.64 15.77 -8.27
CA PRO A 66 -6.64 16.11 -7.26
C PRO A 66 -6.21 15.71 -5.85
N VAL A 67 -6.42 16.61 -4.89
CA VAL A 67 -6.02 16.42 -3.49
C VAL A 67 -6.56 15.12 -2.90
N ARG A 68 -7.77 14.71 -3.28
CA ARG A 68 -8.39 13.46 -2.85
C ARG A 68 -7.61 12.21 -3.29
N LEU A 69 -7.07 12.19 -4.51
CA LEU A 69 -6.24 11.07 -4.99
C LEU A 69 -4.90 11.03 -4.26
N ARG A 70 -4.30 12.20 -4.00
CA ARG A 70 -3.06 12.30 -3.22
C ARG A 70 -3.27 11.82 -1.78
N TRP A 71 -4.41 12.13 -1.16
CA TRP A 71 -4.74 11.61 0.17
C TRP A 71 -4.99 10.10 0.20
N LEU A 72 -5.65 9.54 -0.82
CA LEU A 72 -5.78 8.08 -0.94
C LEU A 72 -4.41 7.40 -1.11
N MET A 73 -3.53 7.98 -1.92
CA MET A 73 -2.15 7.50 -2.06
C MET A 73 -1.38 7.60 -0.74
N ALA A 74 -1.46 8.74 -0.05
CA ALA A 74 -0.83 8.93 1.27
C ALA A 74 -1.39 7.96 2.33
N ALA A 75 -2.69 7.65 2.26
CA ALA A 75 -3.32 6.69 3.16
C ALA A 75 -2.70 5.30 3.03
N ILE A 76 -2.31 4.85 1.83
CA ILE A 76 -1.63 3.55 1.65
C ILE A 76 -0.32 3.52 2.45
N PHE A 77 0.48 4.59 2.42
CA PHE A 77 1.68 4.69 3.25
C PHE A 77 1.35 4.67 4.74
N GLY A 78 0.41 5.51 5.19
CA GLY A 78 0.02 5.57 6.61
C GLY A 78 -0.51 4.23 7.14
N LEU A 79 -1.31 3.52 6.35
CA LEU A 79 -1.80 2.20 6.67
C LEU A 79 -0.70 1.14 6.65
N THR A 80 0.34 1.30 5.83
CA THR A 80 1.53 0.42 5.84
C THR A 80 2.36 0.65 7.11
N VAL A 81 2.48 1.89 7.58
CA VAL A 81 3.10 2.18 8.89
C VAL A 81 2.28 1.52 10.01
N LEU A 82 0.95 1.69 9.99
CA LEU A 82 0.06 1.03 10.94
C LEU A 82 0.21 -0.50 10.89
N GLN A 83 0.40 -1.07 9.69
CA GLN A 83 0.62 -2.50 9.48
C GLN A 83 1.83 -3.03 10.25
N SER A 84 2.93 -2.27 10.27
CA SER A 84 4.13 -2.58 11.04
C SER A 84 3.89 -2.43 12.55
N LEU A 85 3.17 -1.39 12.97
CA LEU A 85 2.85 -1.16 14.39
C LEU A 85 1.98 -2.26 14.97
N LEU A 86 1.02 -2.79 14.20
CA LEU A 86 0.15 -3.89 14.64
C LEU A 86 0.94 -5.17 14.95
N LEU A 87 2.11 -5.37 14.35
CA LEU A 87 2.98 -6.52 14.64
C LEU A 87 3.90 -6.32 15.85
N PHE A 88 3.94 -5.12 16.44
CA PHE A 88 4.80 -4.84 17.59
C PHE A 88 4.56 -5.80 18.78
N PRO A 89 3.32 -6.10 19.20
CA PRO A 89 3.06 -7.07 20.27
C PRO A 89 3.59 -8.48 19.96
N TYR A 90 3.49 -8.92 18.71
CA TYR A 90 4.03 -10.21 18.27
C TYR A 90 5.56 -10.25 18.41
N HIS A 91 6.26 -9.20 17.96
CA HIS A 91 7.72 -9.12 18.04
C HIS A 91 8.25 -8.98 19.49
N MET A 92 7.43 -8.46 20.40
CA MET A 92 7.74 -8.37 21.83
C MET A 92 7.48 -9.67 22.61
N ASP A 93 7.02 -10.74 21.95
CA ASP A 93 6.54 -11.95 22.60
C ASP A 93 5.45 -11.70 23.68
N ALA A 94 4.57 -10.72 23.41
CA ALA A 94 3.44 -10.44 24.29
C ALA A 94 2.50 -11.66 24.36
N ARG A 95 1.78 -11.78 25.48
CA ARG A 95 0.83 -12.88 25.75
C ARG A 95 -0.60 -12.38 25.93
N GLY A 96 -1.56 -13.29 25.79
CA GLY A 96 -2.98 -13.00 25.97
C GLY A 96 -3.53 -11.99 24.95
N VAL A 97 -4.45 -11.14 25.40
CA VAL A 97 -5.18 -10.18 24.55
C VAL A 97 -4.25 -9.28 23.74
N LEU A 98 -3.12 -8.86 24.32
CA LEU A 98 -2.18 -7.96 23.64
C LEU A 98 -1.57 -8.61 22.38
N ARG A 99 -1.36 -9.94 22.40
CA ARG A 99 -0.90 -10.69 21.22
C ARG A 99 -1.98 -10.76 20.14
N TYR A 100 -3.25 -10.88 20.54
CA TYR A 100 -4.38 -10.99 19.61
C TYR A 100 -4.59 -9.71 18.79
N VAL A 101 -4.18 -8.55 19.32
CA VAL A 101 -4.18 -7.28 18.58
C VAL A 101 -3.36 -7.37 17.29
N SER A 102 -2.28 -8.17 17.27
CA SER A 102 -1.50 -8.38 16.04
C SER A 102 -2.29 -9.08 14.92
N GLY A 103 -3.39 -9.75 15.24
CA GLY A 103 -4.33 -10.27 14.24
C GLY A 103 -4.99 -9.17 13.38
N LEU A 104 -5.09 -7.94 13.91
CA LEU A 104 -5.61 -6.80 13.14
C LEU A 104 -4.74 -6.45 11.93
N HIS A 105 -3.50 -6.94 11.86
CA HIS A 105 -2.64 -6.82 10.69
C HIS A 105 -3.34 -7.35 9.42
N VAL A 106 -4.05 -8.48 9.51
CA VAL A 106 -4.77 -9.05 8.37
C VAL A 106 -5.94 -8.14 7.97
N VAL A 107 -6.67 -7.60 8.94
CA VAL A 107 -7.79 -6.68 8.69
C VAL A 107 -7.30 -5.37 8.05
N ASN A 108 -6.18 -4.83 8.53
CA ASN A 108 -5.57 -3.63 7.95
C ASN A 108 -5.04 -3.89 6.53
N ALA A 109 -4.57 -5.10 6.21
CA ALA A 109 -4.22 -5.47 4.83
C ALA A 109 -5.44 -5.38 3.90
N LEU A 110 -6.61 -5.89 4.33
CA LEU A 110 -7.85 -5.78 3.57
C LEU A 110 -8.25 -4.31 3.36
N PHE A 111 -8.03 -3.46 4.36
CA PHE A 111 -8.30 -2.04 4.26
C PHE A 111 -7.35 -1.34 3.27
N ILE A 112 -6.05 -1.66 3.27
CA ILE A 112 -5.08 -1.19 2.26
C ILE A 112 -5.55 -1.59 0.86
N PHE A 113 -5.96 -2.84 0.68
CA PHE A 113 -6.48 -3.33 -0.60
C PHE A 113 -7.71 -2.54 -1.05
N TRP A 114 -8.67 -2.33 -0.15
CA TRP A 114 -9.87 -1.54 -0.45
C TRP A 114 -9.52 -0.09 -0.83
N VAL A 115 -8.65 0.59 -0.08
CA VAL A 115 -8.16 1.94 -0.42
C VAL A 115 -7.49 1.96 -1.79
N THR A 116 -6.74 0.91 -2.12
CA THR A 116 -6.07 0.74 -3.42
C THR A 116 -7.08 0.64 -4.57
N LEU A 117 -8.16 -0.14 -4.41
CA LEU A 117 -9.25 -0.19 -5.39
C LEU A 117 -9.92 1.19 -5.57
N GLN A 118 -10.19 1.86 -4.44
CA GLN A 118 -10.77 3.20 -4.44
C GLN A 118 -9.88 4.23 -5.15
N LEU A 119 -8.56 4.11 -4.99
CA LEU A 119 -7.56 4.93 -5.67
C LEU A 119 -7.52 4.64 -7.17
N LEU A 120 -7.52 3.36 -7.58
CA LEU A 120 -7.52 2.94 -8.98
C LEU A 120 -8.72 3.50 -9.75
N ASP A 121 -9.93 3.28 -9.23
CA ASP A 121 -11.17 3.69 -9.89
C ASP A 121 -11.21 5.20 -10.12
N ARG A 122 -10.84 5.97 -9.09
CA ARG A 122 -10.82 7.44 -9.16
C ARG A 122 -9.68 7.96 -10.04
N THR A 123 -8.55 7.26 -10.08
CA THR A 123 -7.43 7.63 -10.95
C THR A 123 -7.78 7.41 -12.42
N ARG A 124 -8.44 6.29 -12.75
CA ARG A 124 -8.99 6.04 -14.09
C ARG A 124 -10.00 7.09 -14.50
N ALA A 125 -10.97 7.39 -13.64
CA ALA A 125 -11.99 8.41 -13.90
C ALA A 125 -11.39 9.81 -14.08
N TRP A 126 -10.30 10.12 -13.36
CA TRP A 126 -9.59 11.39 -13.53
C TRP A 126 -8.80 11.44 -14.85
N ALA A 127 -8.07 10.37 -15.17
CA ALA A 127 -7.23 10.29 -16.37
C ALA A 127 -8.05 10.27 -17.68
N ALA A 128 -9.31 9.82 -17.64
CA ALA A 128 -10.21 9.79 -18.79
C ALA A 128 -10.90 11.13 -19.10
N LYS A 129 -10.74 12.16 -18.25
CA LYS A 129 -11.36 13.47 -18.50
C LYS A 129 -10.64 14.19 -19.66
N PRO A 130 -11.38 14.82 -20.60
CA PRO A 130 -10.78 15.70 -21.59
C PRO A 130 -10.01 16.84 -20.88
N ALA A 131 -8.89 17.25 -21.46
CA ALA A 131 -8.08 18.37 -20.99
C ALA A 131 -8.83 19.71 -21.08
#